data_AF-A0ABD2H8L0-F1
#
_entry.id   AF-A0ABD2H8L0-F1
#
_cell.length_a   1.000
_cell.length_b   1.000
_cell.length_c   1.000
_cell.angle_alpha   90.00
_cell.angle_beta   90.00
_cell.angle_gamma   90.00
#
_symmetry.space_group_name_H-M   'P 1'
#
loop_
_entity.id
_entity.type
_entity.pdbx_description
1 polymer ?
#
loop_
_entity_poly.entity_id
_entity_poly.type
_entity_poly.pdbx_seq_one_letter_code
_entity_poly.pdbx_strand_id
1 'polypeptide(L)'
;MGFLCRVAGVSLRDKVRSSVIPEGLGVEPLLLRVERSQLRWFGHLVRMPPGRVQLARPAGKRPRGRPRTRWRDYISSLAWEPLEIPQSELVDVARERKVWGSLLELLPPRPDHG
;
A
#
# COMPACT_ATOMS: atom_id res chain seq x y z
N MET A 1 -18.62 4.02 -2.03
CA MET A 1 -19.29 2.69 -2.10
C MET A 1 -20.66 2.69 -2.77
N GLY A 2 -21.53 3.69 -2.60
CA GLY A 2 -22.91 3.64 -3.13
C GLY A 2 -23.10 3.44 -4.65
N PHE A 3 -22.12 3.75 -5.51
CA PHE A 3 -22.17 3.37 -6.92
C PHE A 3 -22.04 1.86 -7.12
N LEU A 4 -21.00 1.25 -6.56
CA LEU A 4 -20.77 -0.19 -6.65
C LEU A 4 -21.89 -0.99 -5.99
N CYS A 5 -22.44 -0.52 -4.87
CA CYS A 5 -23.62 -1.12 -4.25
C CYS A 5 -24.82 -1.16 -5.20
N ARG A 6 -25.09 -0.07 -5.93
CA ARG A 6 -26.19 -0.02 -6.92
C ARG A 6 -25.95 -0.95 -8.10
N VAL A 7 -24.73 -1.00 -8.63
CA VAL A 7 -24.36 -1.92 -9.72
C VAL A 7 -24.52 -3.38 -9.29
N ALA A 8 -24.13 -3.71 -8.06
CA ALA A 8 -24.27 -5.05 -7.49
C ALA A 8 -25.69 -5.38 -6.98
N GLY A 9 -26.63 -4.42 -6.99
CA GLY A 9 -27.97 -4.60 -6.42
C GLY A 9 -28.01 -4.76 -4.90
N VAL A 10 -26.95 -4.35 -4.19
CA VAL A 10 -26.80 -4.48 -2.74
C VAL A 10 -27.20 -3.20 -2.04
N SER A 11 -27.95 -3.32 -0.95
CA SER A 11 -28.39 -2.25 -0.07
C SER A 11 -27.74 -2.35 1.31
N LEU A 12 -27.87 -1.29 2.12
CA LEU A 12 -27.40 -1.32 3.52
C LEU A 12 -28.14 -2.36 4.38
N ARG A 13 -29.34 -2.80 3.98
CA ARG A 13 -30.12 -3.81 4.71
C ARG A 13 -29.52 -5.20 4.61
N ASP A 14 -28.77 -5.47 3.53
CA ASP A 14 -28.16 -6.77 3.27
C ASP A 14 -26.95 -7.02 4.18
N LYS A 15 -26.44 -5.98 4.87
CA LYS A 15 -25.31 -6.06 5.82
C LYS A 15 -24.08 -6.77 5.23
N VAL A 16 -23.93 -6.71 3.91
CA VAL A 16 -22.81 -7.30 3.19
C VAL A 16 -21.56 -6.48 3.48
N ARG A 17 -20.45 -7.18 3.74
CA ARG A 17 -19.14 -6.54 3.97
C ARG A 17 -18.73 -5.75 2.72
N SER A 18 -18.14 -4.59 2.97
CA SER A 18 -17.70 -3.66 1.91
C SER A 18 -16.75 -4.29 0.89
N SER A 19 -15.89 -5.21 1.33
CA SER A 19 -14.90 -5.92 0.49
C SER A 19 -15.51 -6.90 -0.51
N VAL A 20 -16.66 -7.49 -0.17
CA VAL A 20 -17.37 -8.47 -1.00
C VAL A 20 -17.93 -7.84 -2.28
N ILE A 21 -18.28 -6.55 -2.25
CA ILE A 21 -18.92 -5.88 -3.40
C ILE A 21 -17.92 -5.70 -4.56
N PRO A 22 -16.72 -5.11 -4.37
CA PRO A 22 -15.69 -5.09 -5.42
C PRO A 22 -15.28 -6.49 -5.88
N GLU A 23 -15.13 -7.44 -4.96
CA GLU A 23 -14.74 -8.82 -5.27
C GLU A 23 -15.76 -9.50 -6.20
N GLY A 24 -17.06 -9.40 -5.89
CA GLY A 24 -18.13 -9.94 -6.74
C GLY A 24 -18.27 -9.25 -8.10
N LEU A 25 -17.76 -8.02 -8.24
CA LEU A 25 -17.76 -7.28 -9.50
C LEU A 25 -16.44 -7.42 -10.29
N GLY A 26 -15.45 -8.18 -9.76
CA GLY A 26 -14.12 -8.26 -10.35
C GLY A 26 -13.35 -6.92 -10.35
N VAL A 27 -13.74 -6.00 -9.47
CA VAL A 27 -13.12 -4.68 -9.35
C VAL A 27 -12.00 -4.74 -8.33
N GLU A 28 -10.82 -4.27 -8.72
CA GLU A 28 -9.67 -4.18 -7.83
C GLU A 28 -10.00 -3.33 -6.58
N PRO A 29 -9.71 -3.82 -5.36
CA PRO A 29 -9.91 -3.05 -4.14
C PRO A 29 -9.15 -1.72 -4.17
N LEU A 30 -9.80 -0.63 -3.78
CA LEU A 30 -9.19 0.71 -3.78
C LEU A 30 -7.91 0.75 -2.93
N LEU A 31 -7.90 0.04 -1.80
CA LEU A 31 -6.74 -0.04 -0.93
C LEU A 31 -5.53 -0.63 -1.66
N LEU A 32 -5.71 -1.73 -2.41
CA LEU A 32 -4.65 -2.35 -3.19
C LEU A 32 -4.06 -1.35 -4.21
N ARG A 33 -4.92 -0.58 -4.88
CA ARG A 33 -4.47 0.46 -5.83
C ARG A 33 -3.66 1.56 -5.14
N VAL A 34 -4.07 1.99 -3.94
CA VAL A 34 -3.33 2.99 -3.15
C VAL A 34 -1.97 2.43 -2.73
N GLU A 35 -1.94 1.22 -2.18
CA GLU A 35 -0.74 0.53 -1.70
C GLU A 35 0.28 0.31 -2.84
N ARG A 36 -0.18 -0.18 -3.99
CA ARG A 36 0.63 -0.30 -5.21
C ARG A 36 1.22 1.05 -5.61
N SER A 37 0.44 2.12 -5.55
CA SER A 37 0.91 3.48 -5.90
C SER A 37 1.97 4.00 -4.92
N GLN A 38 1.81 3.73 -3.62
CA GLN A 38 2.81 4.06 -2.58
C GLN A 38 4.15 3.35 -2.83
N LEU A 39 4.11 2.06 -3.16
CA LEU A 39 5.32 1.30 -3.53
C LEU A 39 5.93 1.75 -4.86
N ARG A 40 5.12 2.12 -5.86
CA ARG A 40 5.62 2.72 -7.11
C ARG A 40 6.40 4.01 -6.81
N TRP A 41 5.85 4.86 -5.95
CA TRP A 41 6.52 6.09 -5.55
C TRP A 41 7.79 5.84 -4.74
N PHE A 42 7.80 4.84 -3.85
CA PHE A 42 9.01 4.43 -3.15
C PHE A 42 10.13 4.02 -4.12
N GLY A 43 9.83 3.14 -5.09
CA GLY A 43 10.81 2.76 -6.10
C GLY A 43 11.27 3.94 -6.96
N HIS A 44 10.38 4.90 -7.23
CA HIS A 44 10.77 6.15 -7.88
C HIS A 44 11.78 6.94 -7.04
N LEU A 45 11.51 7.14 -5.74
CA LEU A 45 12.43 7.83 -4.83
C LEU A 45 13.81 7.17 -4.75
N VAL A 46 13.85 5.83 -4.68
CA VAL A 46 15.10 5.07 -4.62
C VAL A 46 15.96 5.25 -5.86
N ARG A 47 15.34 5.38 -7.04
CA ARG A 47 16.03 5.57 -8.33
C ARG A 47 16.24 7.04 -8.70
N MET A 48 15.69 7.96 -7.91
CA MET A 48 15.79 9.38 -8.19
C MET A 48 17.19 9.87 -7.82
N PRO A 49 17.83 10.74 -8.62
CA PRO A 49 19.12 11.33 -8.27
C PRO A 49 19.02 12.14 -6.98
N PRO A 50 20.10 12.18 -6.17
CA PRO A 50 20.12 12.92 -4.91
C PRO A 50 19.87 14.43 -5.13
N GLY A 51 19.29 15.09 -4.13
CA GLY A 51 19.07 16.55 -4.14
C GLY A 51 17.69 17.02 -4.64
N ARG A 52 16.84 16.13 -5.19
CA ARG A 52 15.49 16.50 -5.65
C ARG A 52 14.40 16.42 -4.59
N VAL A 53 14.57 15.58 -3.57
CA VAL A 53 13.63 15.42 -2.44
C VAL A 53 14.43 15.36 -1.16
N GLN A 54 14.12 16.26 -0.21
CA GLN A 54 14.68 16.21 1.12
C GLN A 54 13.84 15.27 1.98
N LEU A 55 14.38 14.08 2.29
CA LEU A 55 13.77 13.18 3.27
C LEU A 55 13.92 13.81 4.66
N ALA A 56 12.92 14.56 5.09
CA ALA A 56 12.91 15.18 6.41
C ALA A 56 12.97 14.11 7.50
N ARG A 57 14.00 14.17 8.34
CA ARG A 57 14.08 13.44 9.61
C ARG A 57 13.77 14.43 10.73
N PRO A 58 12.49 14.61 11.12
CA PRO A 58 12.15 15.59 12.15
C PRO A 58 12.92 15.29 13.43
N ALA A 59 13.72 16.25 13.87
CA ALA A 59 14.44 16.20 15.13
C ALA A 59 13.46 16.57 16.26
N GLY A 60 13.42 15.79 17.34
CA GLY A 60 12.57 16.07 18.50
C GLY A 60 12.08 14.83 19.23
N LYS A 61 11.63 15.02 20.49
CA LYS A 61 10.95 13.98 21.26
C LYS A 61 9.53 13.76 20.72
N ARG A 62 9.15 12.50 20.57
CA ARG A 62 7.79 12.12 20.19
C ARG A 62 6.82 12.40 21.35
N PRO A 63 5.56 12.78 21.06
CA PRO A 63 4.55 12.94 22.10
C PRO A 63 4.33 11.63 22.86
N ARG A 64 3.90 11.73 24.12
CA ARG A 64 3.44 10.59 24.92
C ARG A 64 2.17 10.01 24.29
N GLY A 65 2.11 8.69 24.15
CA GLY A 65 0.99 7.97 23.49
C GLY A 65 1.48 7.08 22.35
N ARG A 66 0.54 6.46 21.61
CA ARG A 66 0.87 5.62 20.44
C ARG A 66 1.46 6.51 19.33
N PRO A 67 2.74 6.33 18.95
CA PRO A 67 3.31 7.11 17.86
C PRO A 67 2.57 6.82 16.55
N ARG A 68 2.39 7.85 15.72
CA ARG A 68 1.91 7.65 14.34
C ARG A 68 2.94 6.80 13.58
N THR A 69 2.46 5.81 12.82
CA THR A 69 3.30 5.03 11.90
C THR A 69 3.95 5.98 10.91
N ARG A 70 5.29 5.95 10.79
CA ARG A 70 5.96 6.74 9.77
C ARG A 70 5.64 6.14 8.41
N TRP A 71 5.59 6.97 7.38
CA TRP A 71 5.41 6.48 6.01
C TRP A 71 6.44 5.40 5.65
N ARG A 72 7.73 5.58 6.02
CA ARG A 72 8.77 4.57 5.81
C ARG A 72 8.49 3.25 6.54
N ASP A 73 8.03 3.31 7.79
CA ASP A 73 7.71 2.12 8.58
C ASP A 73 6.53 1.37 7.95
N TYR A 74 5.55 2.10 7.42
CA TYR A 74 4.42 1.54 6.69
C TYR A 74 4.85 0.87 5.37
N ILE A 75 5.72 1.53 4.58
CA ILE A 75 6.28 0.92 3.36
C ILE A 75 7.05 -0.36 3.68
N SER A 76 7.86 -0.37 4.74
CA SER A 76 8.57 -1.57 5.18
C SER A 76 7.60 -2.70 5.55
N SER A 77 6.54 -2.41 6.32
CA SER A 77 5.53 -3.44 6.64
C SER A 77 4.82 -3.96 5.39
N LEU A 78 4.57 -3.08 4.43
CA LEU A 78 3.85 -3.41 3.21
C LEU A 78 4.73 -4.14 2.17
N ALA A 79 6.04 -4.04 2.27
CA ALA A 79 6.96 -4.87 1.52
C ALA A 79 7.19 -6.23 2.21
N TRP A 80 7.16 -6.26 3.54
CA TRP A 80 7.36 -7.48 4.31
C TRP A 80 6.14 -8.42 4.26
N GLU A 81 4.94 -7.93 4.59
CA GLU A 81 3.74 -8.79 4.69
C GLU A 81 3.39 -9.52 3.38
N PRO A 82 3.32 -8.84 2.21
CA PRO A 82 2.82 -9.46 0.99
C PRO A 82 3.93 -9.90 0.03
N LEU A 83 5.13 -9.32 0.12
CA LEU A 83 6.24 -9.60 -0.81
C LEU A 83 7.41 -10.31 -0.13
N GLU A 84 7.36 -10.49 1.19
CA GLU A 84 8.41 -11.13 2.00
C GLU A 84 9.80 -10.47 1.85
N ILE A 85 9.84 -9.19 1.47
CA ILE A 85 11.10 -8.47 1.23
C ILE A 85 11.61 -7.91 2.56
N PRO A 86 12.81 -8.34 3.03
CA PRO A 86 13.40 -7.77 4.23
C PRO A 86 13.67 -6.28 4.08
N GLN A 87 13.55 -5.52 5.18
CA GLN A 87 13.80 -4.07 5.17
C GLN A 87 15.21 -3.71 4.66
N SER A 88 16.20 -4.58 4.89
CA SER A 88 17.58 -4.42 4.41
C SER A 88 17.68 -4.47 2.88
N GLU A 89 16.91 -5.35 2.24
CA GLU A 89 16.98 -5.62 0.80
C GLU A 89 16.03 -4.73 -0.01
N LEU A 90 15.02 -4.15 0.65
CA LEU A 90 13.97 -3.34 0.04
C LEU A 90 14.50 -2.25 -0.90
N VAL A 91 15.61 -1.58 -0.53
CA VAL A 91 16.21 -0.54 -1.39
C VAL A 91 16.83 -1.15 -2.64
N ASP A 92 17.52 -2.28 -2.52
CA ASP A 92 18.21 -2.92 -3.63
C ASP A 92 17.21 -3.54 -4.62
N VAL A 93 16.19 -4.24 -4.13
CA VAL A 93 15.10 -4.76 -4.96
C VAL A 93 14.35 -3.61 -5.66
N ALA A 94 14.11 -2.50 -4.96
CA ALA A 94 13.46 -1.33 -5.55
C ALA A 94 14.34 -0.58 -6.56
N ARG A 95 15.67 -0.74 -6.56
CA ARG A 95 16.53 -0.19 -7.62
C ARG A 95 16.32 -0.90 -8.94
N GLU A 96 16.08 -2.20 -8.90
CA GLU A 96 15.83 -3.01 -10.09
C GLU A 96 14.43 -2.77 -10.66
N ARG A 97 14.33 -1.86 -11.64
CA ARG A 97 13.04 -1.40 -12.17
C ARG A 97 12.16 -2.53 -12.70
N LYS A 98 12.73 -3.54 -13.36
CA LYS A 98 11.98 -4.67 -13.92
C LYS A 98 11.40 -5.56 -12.81
N VAL A 99 12.25 -6.01 -11.89
CA VAL A 99 11.85 -6.82 -10.72
C VAL A 99 10.81 -6.09 -9.90
N TRP A 100 11.05 -4.81 -9.58
CA TRP A 100 10.10 -3.99 -8.84
C TRP A 100 8.76 -3.87 -9.57
N GLY A 101 8.77 -3.64 -10.88
CA GLY A 101 7.54 -3.57 -11.68
C GLY A 101 6.69 -4.84 -11.57
N SER A 102 7.32 -6.00 -11.79
CA SER A 102 6.65 -7.30 -11.72
C SER A 102 6.10 -7.61 -10.33
N LEU A 103 6.85 -7.33 -9.26
CA LEU A 103 6.38 -7.51 -7.89
C LEU A 103 5.14 -6.68 -7.57
N LEU A 104 5.05 -5.46 -8.10
CA LEU A 104 3.90 -4.59 -7.88
C LEU A 104 2.67 -5.01 -8.66
N GLU A 105 2.83 -5.62 -9.84
CA GLU A 105 1.73 -6.21 -10.59
C GLU A 105 1.14 -7.42 -9.86
N LEU A 106 1.99 -8.21 -9.22
CA LEU A 106 1.62 -9.40 -8.45
C LEU A 106 1.23 -9.11 -6.99
N LEU A 107 1.20 -7.85 -6.57
CA LEU A 107 0.85 -7.48 -5.20
C LEU A 107 -0.58 -7.96 -4.86
N PRO A 108 -0.75 -8.84 -3.86
CA PRO A 108 -2.07 -9.33 -3.48
C PRO A 108 -2.85 -8.27 -2.70
N PRO A 109 -4.20 -8.27 -2.76
CA PRO A 109 -5.00 -7.45 -1.87
C PRO A 109 -4.76 -7.86 -0.43
N ARG A 110 -4.79 -6.89 0.49
CA ARG A 110 -4.68 -7.21 1.92
C ARG A 110 -5.81 -8.12 2.37
N PRO A 111 -5.52 -9.10 3.24
CA PRO A 111 -6.57 -9.87 3.89
C PRO A 111 -7.44 -8.95 4.73
N ASP A 112 -8.75 -9.12 4.65
CA ASP A 112 -9.68 -8.43 5.52
C ASP A 112 -9.47 -8.90 6.96
N HIS A 113 -8.97 -8.02 7.81
CA HIS A 113 -9.08 -8.19 9.26
C HIS A 113 -10.45 -7.63 9.66
N GLY A 114 -11.41 -8.54 9.81
CA GLY A 114 -12.83 -8.24 10.07
C GLY A 114 -13.10 -7.36 11.29
#